data_AF-A2D7G3-F1
#
_entry.id   AF-A2D7G3-F1
#
_cell.length_a   1.000
_cell.length_b   1.000
_cell.length_c   1.000
_cell.angle_alpha   90.00
_cell.angle_beta   90.00
_cell.angle_gamma   90.00
#
_symmetry.space_group_name_H-M   'P 1'
#
loop_
_entity.id
_entity.type
_entity.pdbx_description
1 polymer ?
#
loop_
_entity_poly.entity_id
_entity_poly.type
_entity_poly.pdbx_seq_one_letter_code
_entity_poly.pdbx_strand_id
1 'polypeptide(L)'
;MENLEEVIVRTQFSADFQFSTVKKLTVLSNNSISITRAQYLEEIVLPTDVDNIYTFQDKILYNKNKTAIICYLNTKTDKEFTVPSGVSIISNNAFAYNNKIEKITINGHVQLGSQAFAYMKKLKEVVLNISPDKGNKEVTLSRVLASQLFLSCDNLKTVTFQTDFYTTIGSDAFQYCESLKTISLPKSVKVIGESVFDHCLELKEIDLSNVISIGSYAFSSCINLKNVELSTNLRSINSETFYNCTSLKSITIPDNVLSVGSSVFEECSNLKEITFSRNVVDLPSKLFAKTNLKEFTIYQNVRSIKVDTFLDIPDLDLKLENDNHPIFSIVDKFLMNKIKGEIICYFSKLQDVLVLPNETRIITDNFYSHELKENQFYKEEYGILVVKVPESVDTNKYSFGSSIYHQVCIQGFYYQDYNIRNSRESVSDNYIFDKYKGYYSNYRICNETVPEYAKYRLINKTTPIEISMSVIIAVCAAVIIALLVVYFILRKKSAN
;
A
#
# COMPACT_ATOMS: atom_id res chain seq x y z
N MET A 1 17.89 20.38 19.33
CA MET A 1 18.37 21.77 19.52
C MET A 1 17.98 22.52 18.27
N GLU A 2 16.90 23.30 18.31
CA GLU A 2 16.44 24.12 17.19
C GLU A 2 16.82 25.59 17.45
N ASN A 3 17.27 26.31 16.42
CA ASN A 3 17.62 27.74 16.42
C ASN A 3 18.92 28.16 17.15
N LEU A 4 19.90 27.27 17.30
CA LEU A 4 21.24 27.64 17.79
C LEU A 4 22.23 27.69 16.61
N GLU A 5 22.94 28.80 16.41
CA GLU A 5 23.98 28.87 15.37
C GLU A 5 25.25 28.12 15.77
N GLU A 6 25.59 28.13 17.06
CA GLU A 6 26.77 27.47 17.63
C GLU A 6 26.36 26.60 18.83
N VAL A 7 26.93 25.40 18.91
CA VAL A 7 26.75 24.49 20.04
C VAL A 7 28.10 24.04 20.57
N ILE A 8 28.26 24.11 21.89
CA ILE A 8 29.42 23.58 22.61
C ILE A 8 28.98 22.31 23.33
N VAL A 9 29.61 21.18 23.01
CA VAL A 9 29.27 19.87 23.58
C VAL A 9 30.30 19.45 24.61
N ARG A 10 29.85 19.22 25.85
CA ARG A 10 30.62 18.60 26.93
C ARG A 10 29.78 17.47 27.53
N THR A 11 30.21 16.22 27.39
CA THR A 11 29.44 15.07 27.87
C THR A 11 30.24 14.23 28.86
N GLN A 12 29.57 13.72 29.89
CA GLN A 12 30.16 12.73 30.81
C GLN A 12 30.00 11.29 30.31
N PHE A 13 29.12 11.06 29.34
CA PHE A 13 28.83 9.77 28.71
C PHE A 13 28.75 9.92 27.18
N SER A 14 28.66 8.79 26.47
CA SER A 14 28.34 8.77 25.05
C SER A 14 26.98 9.40 24.78
N ALA A 15 26.85 10.18 23.71
CA ALA A 15 25.62 10.91 23.40
C ALA A 15 25.38 11.06 21.89
N ASP A 16 24.10 11.06 21.52
CA ASP A 16 23.62 11.31 20.15
C ASP A 16 23.08 12.74 20.05
N PHE A 17 23.57 13.49 19.06
CA PHE A 17 23.15 14.88 18.84
C PHE A 17 22.45 15.04 17.50
N GLN A 18 21.30 15.72 17.50
CA GLN A 18 20.56 16.12 16.30
C GLN A 18 20.75 17.62 16.03
N PHE A 19 21.38 17.94 14.90
CA PHE A 19 21.78 19.31 14.52
C PHE A 19 20.96 19.87 13.36
N SER A 20 19.66 20.13 13.57
CA SER A 20 18.77 20.60 12.50
C SER A 20 18.98 22.06 12.05
N THR A 21 19.74 22.88 12.79
CA THR A 21 19.98 24.31 12.47
C THR A 21 21.39 24.79 12.80
N VAL A 22 22.23 23.93 13.37
CA VAL A 22 23.52 24.30 13.95
C VAL A 22 24.58 24.39 12.86
N LYS A 23 25.29 25.52 12.80
CA LYS A 23 26.37 25.78 11.84
C LYS A 23 27.75 25.46 12.40
N LYS A 24 27.95 25.63 13.71
CA LYS A 24 29.24 25.40 14.35
C LYS A 24 29.12 24.50 15.57
N LEU A 25 30.00 23.49 15.63
CA LEU A 25 30.07 22.54 16.74
C LEU A 25 31.45 22.57 17.39
N THR A 26 31.52 22.93 18.67
CA THR A 26 32.74 22.80 19.48
C THR A 26 32.66 21.56 20.35
N VAL A 27 33.61 20.62 20.21
CA VAL A 27 33.61 19.36 20.95
C VAL A 27 34.63 19.42 22.09
N LEU A 28 34.14 19.55 23.32
CA LEU A 28 34.94 19.57 24.56
C LEU A 28 34.96 18.20 25.29
N SER A 29 34.47 17.15 24.65
CA SER A 29 34.26 15.83 25.27
C SER A 29 35.32 14.82 24.84
N ASN A 30 35.73 13.97 25.78
CA ASN A 30 36.59 12.81 25.53
C ASN A 30 35.76 11.52 25.31
N ASN A 31 34.43 11.63 25.26
CA ASN A 31 33.53 10.50 25.04
C ASN A 31 33.07 10.40 23.58
N SER A 32 32.58 9.22 23.19
CA SER A 32 32.07 8.97 21.84
C SER A 32 30.82 9.83 21.55
N ILE A 33 30.81 10.57 20.45
CA ILE A 33 29.67 11.36 19.98
C ILE A 33 29.16 10.77 18.67
N SER A 34 27.83 10.75 18.52
CA SER A 34 27.17 10.51 17.24
C SER A 34 26.55 11.82 16.77
N ILE A 35 26.84 12.19 15.52
CA ILE A 35 26.36 13.43 14.93
C ILE A 35 25.31 13.05 13.88
N THR A 36 24.07 13.49 14.11
CA THR A 36 22.94 13.21 13.21
C THR A 36 22.32 14.51 12.69
N ARG A 37 21.74 14.47 11.49
CA ARG A 37 21.13 15.63 10.81
C ARG A 37 22.08 16.83 10.63
N ALA A 38 23.39 16.60 10.46
CA ALA A 38 24.42 17.65 10.34
C ALA A 38 24.40 18.44 9.01
N GLN A 39 23.26 18.55 8.35
CA GLN A 39 23.18 19.08 6.99
C GLN A 39 23.54 20.56 6.87
N TYR A 40 23.42 21.30 7.98
CA TYR A 40 23.79 22.71 8.12
C TYR A 40 25.11 22.93 8.84
N LEU A 41 25.78 21.85 9.29
CA LEU A 41 27.03 21.98 10.02
C LEU A 41 28.14 22.40 9.05
N GLU A 42 28.73 23.56 9.32
CA GLU A 42 29.74 24.20 8.48
C GLU A 42 31.15 24.05 9.07
N GLU A 43 31.26 24.04 10.39
CA GLU A 43 32.52 24.04 11.13
C GLU A 43 32.46 23.11 12.36
N ILE A 44 33.56 22.38 12.60
CA ILE A 44 33.82 21.66 13.84
C ILE A 44 35.11 22.18 14.45
N VAL A 45 35.05 22.58 15.72
CA VAL A 45 36.19 23.05 16.50
C VAL A 45 36.56 22.01 17.55
N LEU A 46 37.83 21.59 17.53
CA LEU A 46 38.45 20.73 18.53
C LEU A 46 39.48 21.56 19.31
N PRO A 47 39.17 22.02 20.53
CA PRO A 47 40.10 22.82 21.33
C PRO A 47 41.38 22.03 21.67
N THR A 48 42.52 22.74 21.69
CA THR A 48 43.84 22.15 21.95
C THR A 48 44.13 21.92 23.44
N ASP A 49 43.37 22.55 24.33
CA ASP A 49 43.46 22.44 25.78
C ASP A 49 42.71 21.23 26.36
N VAL A 50 42.04 20.44 25.50
CA VAL A 50 41.33 19.22 25.86
C VAL A 50 41.96 18.03 25.12
N ASP A 51 42.27 16.92 25.82
CA ASP A 51 42.77 15.69 25.18
C ASP A 51 41.68 15.00 24.37
N ASN A 52 41.48 15.48 23.14
CA ASN A 52 40.38 15.08 22.29
C ASN A 52 40.60 13.69 21.67
N ILE A 53 39.57 12.84 21.71
CA ILE A 53 39.58 11.52 21.06
C ILE A 53 39.25 11.59 19.56
N TYR A 54 39.11 12.80 19.00
CA TYR A 54 38.87 13.08 17.59
C TYR A 54 40.02 13.86 16.96
N THR A 55 40.05 13.81 15.63
CA THR A 55 40.86 14.71 14.80
C THR A 55 40.01 15.20 13.64
N PHE A 56 40.10 16.49 13.33
CA PHE A 56 39.35 17.11 12.25
C PHE A 56 40.33 17.54 11.16
N GLN A 57 40.18 16.96 9.98
CA GLN A 57 41.06 17.23 8.85
C GLN A 57 40.24 17.25 7.57
N ASP A 58 40.49 18.26 6.72
CA ASP A 58 39.88 18.37 5.40
C ASP A 58 38.34 18.22 5.47
N LYS A 59 37.72 18.94 6.41
CA LYS A 59 36.28 18.95 6.66
C LYS A 59 35.67 17.57 7.01
N ILE A 60 36.48 16.64 7.47
CA ILE A 60 36.07 15.33 7.97
C ILE A 60 36.49 15.19 9.42
N LEU A 61 35.54 14.82 10.29
CA LEU A 61 35.79 14.43 11.66
C LEU A 61 36.09 12.94 11.72
N TYR A 62 37.28 12.59 12.19
CA TYR A 62 37.71 11.23 12.46
C TYR A 62 37.88 11.00 13.97
N ASN A 63 37.97 9.74 14.38
CA ASN A 63 38.61 9.43 15.68
C ASN A 63 40.11 9.79 15.65
N LYS A 64 40.75 9.86 16.82
CA LYS A 64 42.15 10.31 16.99
C LYS A 64 43.13 9.58 16.07
N ASN A 65 42.92 8.28 15.88
CA ASN A 65 43.79 7.42 15.06
C ASN A 65 43.42 7.37 13.57
N LYS A 66 42.38 8.10 13.13
CA LYS A 66 41.84 8.11 11.76
C LYS A 66 41.40 6.74 11.22
N THR A 67 41.03 5.84 12.11
CA THR A 67 40.46 4.53 11.77
C THR A 67 38.93 4.58 11.63
N ALA A 68 38.27 5.62 12.14
CA ALA A 68 36.83 5.81 12.02
C ALA A 68 36.48 7.19 11.46
N ILE A 69 35.61 7.25 10.45
CA ILE A 69 34.96 8.48 9.99
C ILE A 69 33.71 8.69 10.83
N ILE A 70 33.67 9.79 11.59
CA ILE A 70 32.58 10.13 12.49
C ILE A 70 31.56 11.05 11.81
N CYS A 71 32.04 12.04 11.06
CA CYS A 71 31.18 12.98 10.33
C CYS A 71 31.91 13.58 9.13
N TYR A 72 31.23 13.66 8.01
CA TYR A 72 31.66 14.30 6.78
C TYR A 72 30.84 15.57 6.59
N LEU A 73 31.47 16.75 6.66
CA LEU A 73 30.73 18.00 6.59
C LEU A 73 30.21 18.31 5.19
N ASN A 74 29.01 18.89 5.12
CA ASN A 74 28.36 19.29 3.88
C ASN A 74 29.05 20.46 3.15
N THR A 75 29.94 21.18 3.84
CA THR A 75 30.80 22.21 3.24
C THR A 75 31.93 21.62 2.40
N LYS A 76 32.16 20.30 2.45
CA LYS A 76 33.10 19.61 1.55
C LYS A 76 32.43 19.34 0.21
N THR A 77 33.11 19.74 -0.86
CA THR A 77 32.52 19.87 -2.21
C THR A 77 32.85 18.71 -3.14
N ASP A 78 33.47 17.64 -2.64
CA ASP A 78 33.88 16.51 -3.46
C ASP A 78 32.66 15.81 -4.06
N LYS A 79 32.74 15.51 -5.36
CA LYS A 79 31.72 14.74 -6.07
C LYS A 79 31.93 13.24 -5.95
N GLU A 80 33.15 12.81 -5.68
CA GLU A 80 33.48 11.41 -5.52
C GLU A 80 34.26 11.22 -4.23
N PHE A 81 33.95 10.15 -3.51
CA PHE A 81 34.64 9.82 -2.27
C PHE A 81 35.07 8.35 -2.28
N THR A 82 36.35 8.11 -2.06
CA THR A 82 36.90 6.77 -1.82
C THR A 82 37.39 6.68 -0.40
N VAL A 83 36.93 5.67 0.33
CA VAL A 83 37.31 5.46 1.73
C VAL A 83 38.82 5.23 1.83
N PRO A 84 39.56 6.01 2.63
CA PRO A 84 41.00 5.84 2.79
C PRO A 84 41.35 4.46 3.39
N SER A 85 42.48 3.87 3.00
CA SER A 85 42.88 2.51 3.40
C SER A 85 43.07 2.29 4.91
N GLY A 86 43.34 3.36 5.66
CA GLY A 86 43.45 3.31 7.13
C GLY A 86 42.12 3.32 7.88
N VAL A 87 41.01 3.61 7.19
CA VAL A 87 39.67 3.66 7.79
C VAL A 87 39.08 2.25 7.82
N SER A 88 38.70 1.79 9.01
CA SER A 88 38.02 0.52 9.25
C SER A 88 36.56 0.68 9.70
N ILE A 89 36.12 1.90 10.01
CA ILE A 89 34.75 2.19 10.47
C ILE A 89 34.22 3.46 9.78
N ILE A 90 33.01 3.38 9.26
CA ILE A 90 32.18 4.55 8.94
C ILE A 90 31.04 4.55 9.94
N SER A 91 31.02 5.56 10.82
CA SER A 91 30.06 5.64 11.91
C SER A 91 28.63 5.85 11.40
N ASN A 92 27.67 5.63 12.30
CA ASN A 92 26.27 5.96 12.04
C ASN A 92 26.15 7.42 11.58
N ASN A 93 25.29 7.67 10.59
CA ASN A 93 25.02 9.01 10.06
C ASN A 93 26.23 9.79 9.48
N ALA A 94 27.40 9.16 9.31
CA ALA A 94 28.65 9.87 9.00
C ALA A 94 28.56 10.78 7.75
N PHE A 95 27.83 10.38 6.72
CA PHE A 95 27.60 11.14 5.49
C PHE A 95 26.12 11.51 5.28
N ALA A 96 25.26 11.30 6.29
CA ALA A 96 23.84 11.52 6.14
C ALA A 96 23.54 12.96 5.74
N TYR A 97 22.58 13.15 4.83
CA TYR A 97 22.19 14.44 4.24
C TYR A 97 23.28 15.12 3.40
N ASN A 98 24.37 14.43 3.05
CA ASN A 98 25.34 14.98 2.12
C ASN A 98 24.75 15.13 0.72
N ASN A 99 24.77 16.35 0.21
CA ASN A 99 24.13 16.71 -1.05
C ASN A 99 25.15 17.12 -2.13
N LYS A 100 26.39 16.63 -2.03
CA LYS A 100 27.50 16.94 -2.96
C LYS A 100 28.07 15.70 -3.62
N ILE A 101 28.26 14.63 -2.85
CA ILE A 101 28.83 13.39 -3.35
C ILE A 101 27.84 12.71 -4.30
N GLU A 102 28.33 12.39 -5.49
CA GLU A 102 27.62 11.65 -6.54
C GLU A 102 28.08 10.19 -6.60
N LYS A 103 29.29 9.85 -6.12
CA LYS A 103 29.82 8.48 -6.11
C LYS A 103 30.60 8.15 -4.84
N ILE A 104 30.37 6.96 -4.29
CA ILE A 104 31.12 6.43 -3.13
C ILE A 104 31.75 5.09 -3.48
N THR A 105 33.03 4.93 -3.15
CA THR A 105 33.77 3.66 -3.26
C THR A 105 34.32 3.25 -1.90
N ILE A 106 33.94 2.06 -1.44
CA ILE A 106 34.37 1.49 -0.15
C ILE A 106 35.17 0.22 -0.43
N ASN A 107 36.45 0.24 -0.07
CA ASN A 107 37.38 -0.86 -0.29
C ASN A 107 37.90 -1.42 1.04
N GLY A 108 38.14 -2.73 1.07
CA GLY A 108 38.83 -3.38 2.17
C GLY A 108 37.92 -3.80 3.32
N HIS A 109 38.40 -3.68 4.55
CA HIS A 109 37.74 -4.19 5.74
C HIS A 109 37.12 -3.04 6.54
N VAL A 110 35.93 -2.60 6.11
CA VAL A 110 35.26 -1.40 6.64
C VAL A 110 33.88 -1.76 7.18
N GLN A 111 33.65 -1.50 8.47
CA GLN A 111 32.34 -1.60 9.11
C GLN A 111 31.51 -0.36 8.75
N LEU A 112 30.28 -0.58 8.27
CA LEU A 112 29.35 0.49 7.96
C LEU A 112 28.32 0.63 9.09
N GLY A 113 28.11 1.87 9.53
CA GLY A 113 27.10 2.23 10.51
C GLY A 113 25.71 2.43 9.88
N SER A 114 24.68 2.38 10.70
CA SER A 114 23.30 2.64 10.28
C SER A 114 23.14 4.09 9.81
N GLN A 115 22.31 4.29 8.79
CA GLN A 115 22.09 5.61 8.17
C GLN A 115 23.36 6.31 7.66
N ALA A 116 24.51 5.63 7.53
CA ALA A 116 25.77 6.29 7.23
C ALA A 116 25.73 7.12 5.94
N PHE A 117 24.91 6.73 4.95
CA PHE A 117 24.73 7.46 3.68
C PHE A 117 23.26 7.84 3.43
N ALA A 118 22.43 7.95 4.48
CA ALA A 118 21.02 8.28 4.32
C ALA A 118 20.81 9.70 3.79
N TYR A 119 19.72 9.93 3.05
CA TYR A 119 19.29 11.22 2.52
C TYR A 119 20.30 11.91 1.59
N MET A 120 21.22 11.16 0.98
CA MET A 120 22.20 11.71 0.05
C MET A 120 21.60 11.94 -1.34
N LYS A 121 20.89 13.06 -1.51
CA LYS A 121 20.06 13.34 -2.72
C LYS A 121 20.83 13.47 -4.02
N LYS A 122 22.17 13.61 -4.01
CA LYS A 122 23.01 13.61 -5.23
C LYS A 122 23.73 12.31 -5.50
N LEU A 123 23.71 11.35 -4.57
CA LEU A 123 24.39 10.07 -4.72
C LEU A 123 23.75 9.29 -5.88
N LYS A 124 24.57 8.83 -6.82
CA LYS A 124 24.16 8.10 -8.03
C LYS A 124 24.74 6.71 -8.09
N GLU A 125 25.95 6.52 -7.57
CA GLU A 125 26.69 5.27 -7.67
C GLU A 125 27.38 4.90 -6.36
N VAL A 126 27.28 3.63 -5.98
CA VAL A 126 28.01 3.07 -4.85
C VAL A 126 28.73 1.79 -5.29
N VAL A 127 30.01 1.69 -4.93
CA VAL A 127 30.83 0.48 -5.12
C VAL A 127 31.28 -0.04 -3.76
N LEU A 128 30.88 -1.26 -3.44
CA LEU A 128 31.19 -1.97 -2.20
C LEU A 128 32.14 -3.15 -2.50
N ASN A 129 33.41 -2.97 -2.14
CA ASN A 129 34.45 -3.99 -2.22
C ASN A 129 34.91 -4.38 -0.81
N ILE A 130 34.01 -5.02 -0.07
CA ILE A 130 34.21 -5.37 1.33
C ILE A 130 34.83 -6.76 1.43
N SER A 131 36.06 -6.85 1.93
CA SER A 131 36.74 -8.12 2.15
C SER A 131 36.60 -8.55 3.60
N PRO A 132 36.36 -9.86 3.87
CA PRO A 132 36.34 -10.38 5.24
C PRO A 132 37.68 -10.24 5.98
N ASP A 133 38.78 -9.95 5.26
CA ASP A 133 40.18 -9.85 5.71
C ASP A 133 40.66 -10.92 6.70
N LYS A 134 41.51 -11.83 6.20
CA LYS A 134 42.24 -12.82 7.00
C LYS A 134 43.64 -12.29 7.24
N GLY A 135 43.93 -11.71 8.41
CA GLY A 135 45.32 -11.34 8.71
C GLY A 135 45.60 -10.73 10.06
N ASN A 136 44.89 -9.67 10.44
CA ASN A 136 45.05 -8.98 11.74
C ASN A 136 44.18 -7.72 11.74
N LYS A 137 42.95 -7.75 12.30
CA LYS A 137 42.17 -6.52 12.55
C LYS A 137 41.34 -6.63 13.83
N GLU A 138 41.36 -5.56 14.62
CA GLU A 138 40.67 -5.40 15.92
C GLU A 138 39.14 -5.41 15.83
N VAL A 139 38.56 -5.31 14.64
CA VAL A 139 37.11 -5.17 14.42
C VAL A 139 36.57 -6.38 13.66
N THR A 140 35.60 -7.09 14.25
CA THR A 140 34.85 -8.14 13.53
C THR A 140 33.73 -7.49 12.74
N LEU A 141 33.76 -7.60 11.41
CA LEU A 141 32.72 -7.02 10.57
C LEU A 141 31.38 -7.77 10.69
N SER A 142 30.31 -7.01 10.83
CA SER A 142 28.95 -7.52 10.68
C SER A 142 28.73 -7.99 9.24
N ARG A 143 28.18 -9.21 9.07
CA ARG A 143 27.73 -9.71 7.76
C ARG A 143 26.37 -9.14 7.33
N VAL A 144 25.88 -8.13 8.04
CA VAL A 144 24.67 -7.37 7.73
C VAL A 144 25.08 -6.05 7.09
N LEU A 145 24.59 -5.77 5.88
CA LEU A 145 24.64 -4.42 5.34
C LEU A 145 23.75 -3.54 6.24
N ALA A 146 24.31 -2.45 6.77
CA ALA A 146 23.67 -1.71 7.86
C ALA A 146 22.25 -1.22 7.53
N SER A 147 21.40 -1.10 8.54
CA SER A 147 20.04 -0.61 8.38
C SER A 147 20.00 0.85 7.94
N GLN A 148 19.03 1.20 7.09
CA GLN A 148 18.82 2.55 6.56
C GLN A 148 20.05 3.15 5.86
N LEU A 149 21.01 2.31 5.44
CA LEU A 149 22.32 2.75 4.98
C LEU A 149 22.24 3.79 3.85
N PHE A 150 21.34 3.58 2.89
CA PHE A 150 21.07 4.49 1.76
C PHE A 150 19.61 4.98 1.74
N LEU A 151 18.94 5.03 2.90
CA LEU A 151 17.56 5.51 3.03
C LEU A 151 17.38 6.85 2.30
N SER A 152 16.35 6.97 1.44
CA SER A 152 16.01 8.19 0.71
C SER A 152 17.16 8.79 -0.11
N CYS A 153 17.99 7.93 -0.72
CA CYS A 153 18.92 8.30 -1.78
C CYS A 153 18.23 8.26 -3.16
N ASP A 154 17.27 9.15 -3.39
CA ASP A 154 16.30 9.07 -4.50
C ASP A 154 16.96 9.02 -5.90
N ASN A 155 18.19 9.54 -6.03
CA ASN A 155 18.98 9.55 -7.27
C ASN A 155 19.97 8.39 -7.41
N LEU A 156 20.02 7.46 -6.45
CA LEU A 156 20.91 6.30 -6.48
C LEU A 156 20.48 5.35 -7.60
N LYS A 157 21.33 5.17 -8.61
CA LYS A 157 21.02 4.38 -9.80
C LYS A 157 21.62 2.98 -9.76
N THR A 158 22.80 2.85 -9.18
CA THR A 158 23.58 1.61 -9.21
C THR A 158 24.31 1.38 -7.90
N VAL A 159 24.20 0.15 -7.39
CA VAL A 159 24.97 -0.36 -6.26
C VAL A 159 25.68 -1.61 -6.72
N THR A 160 27.02 -1.59 -6.68
CA THR A 160 27.86 -2.71 -7.12
C THR A 160 28.48 -3.37 -5.91
N PHE A 161 28.14 -4.63 -5.66
CA PHE A 161 28.86 -5.48 -4.72
C PHE A 161 29.94 -6.26 -5.47
N GLN A 162 31.20 -6.14 -5.03
CA GLN A 162 32.33 -6.84 -5.64
C GLN A 162 32.71 -8.12 -4.89
N THR A 163 32.04 -8.43 -3.77
CA THR A 163 32.31 -9.61 -2.93
C THR A 163 31.02 -10.24 -2.40
N ASP A 164 31.08 -11.53 -2.08
CA ASP A 164 30.01 -12.29 -1.39
C ASP A 164 30.13 -12.20 0.15
N PHE A 165 30.46 -11.01 0.65
CA PHE A 165 30.68 -10.81 2.09
C PHE A 165 29.37 -10.84 2.89
N TYR A 166 28.38 -10.06 2.47
CA TYR A 166 27.12 -9.86 3.20
C TYR A 166 26.17 -11.06 3.08
N THR A 167 25.57 -11.46 4.19
CA THR A 167 24.49 -12.47 4.23
C THR A 167 23.12 -11.86 4.42
N THR A 168 23.06 -10.62 4.90
CA THR A 168 21.82 -9.94 5.20
C THR A 168 21.88 -8.52 4.66
N ILE A 169 20.81 -8.07 4.02
CA ILE A 169 20.57 -6.66 3.76
C ILE A 169 19.70 -6.12 4.89
N GLY A 170 20.21 -5.19 5.69
CA GLY A 170 19.52 -4.63 6.86
C GLY A 170 18.28 -3.84 6.49
N SER A 171 17.35 -3.69 7.43
CA SER A 171 16.07 -3.02 7.20
C SER A 171 16.22 -1.62 6.62
N ASP A 172 15.31 -1.26 5.71
CA ASP A 172 15.23 0.03 5.01
C ASP A 172 16.51 0.43 4.23
N ALA A 173 17.47 -0.49 4.01
CA ALA A 173 18.80 -0.12 3.51
C ALA A 173 18.77 0.65 2.17
N PHE A 174 17.77 0.41 1.32
CA PHE A 174 17.55 1.10 0.05
C PHE A 174 16.14 1.71 -0.06
N GLN A 175 15.42 1.88 1.06
CA GLN A 175 14.08 2.46 1.05
C GLN A 175 14.11 3.86 0.40
N TYR A 176 13.13 4.17 -0.45
CA TYR A 176 13.06 5.42 -1.24
C TYR A 176 14.27 5.67 -2.16
N CYS A 177 15.01 4.63 -2.57
CA CYS A 177 15.99 4.75 -3.67
C CYS A 177 15.24 4.71 -5.02
N GLU A 178 14.45 5.76 -5.30
CA GLU A 178 13.47 5.79 -6.41
C GLU A 178 14.09 5.54 -7.79
N SER A 179 15.33 5.98 -8.02
CA SER A 179 16.05 5.81 -9.29
C SER A 179 16.80 4.48 -9.46
N LEU A 180 16.75 3.58 -8.48
CA LEU A 180 17.49 2.31 -8.50
C LEU A 180 16.83 1.35 -9.50
N LYS A 181 17.49 1.11 -10.64
CA LYS A 181 16.90 0.34 -11.75
C LYS A 181 17.06 -1.17 -11.61
N THR A 182 18.24 -1.58 -11.17
CA THR A 182 18.68 -2.97 -11.05
C THR A 182 19.68 -3.06 -9.91
N ILE A 183 19.67 -4.16 -9.18
CA ILE A 183 20.67 -4.47 -8.16
C ILE A 183 20.98 -5.97 -8.21
N SER A 184 22.25 -6.31 -8.43
CA SER A 184 22.72 -7.69 -8.32
C SER A 184 23.15 -7.94 -6.89
N LEU A 185 22.35 -8.68 -6.14
CA LEU A 185 22.68 -9.06 -4.77
C LEU A 185 23.85 -10.07 -4.77
N PRO A 186 24.75 -10.01 -3.77
CA PRO A 186 25.75 -11.05 -3.58
C PRO A 186 25.11 -12.42 -3.38
N LYS A 187 25.73 -13.49 -3.88
CA LYS A 187 25.21 -14.87 -3.80
C LYS A 187 25.09 -15.38 -2.36
N SER A 188 25.88 -14.80 -1.47
CA SER A 188 25.85 -15.06 -0.03
C SER A 188 24.63 -14.50 0.68
N VAL A 189 23.89 -13.57 0.08
CA VAL A 189 22.70 -12.97 0.71
C VAL A 189 21.61 -14.02 0.89
N LYS A 190 21.21 -14.22 2.15
CA LYS A 190 20.17 -15.14 2.60
C LYS A 190 18.96 -14.42 3.18
N VAL A 191 19.13 -13.20 3.69
CA VAL A 191 18.05 -12.47 4.36
C VAL A 191 17.92 -11.06 3.78
N ILE A 192 16.70 -10.70 3.39
CA ILE A 192 16.31 -9.32 3.08
C ILE A 192 15.49 -8.81 4.25
N GLY A 193 15.93 -7.70 4.85
CA GLY A 193 15.24 -7.04 5.96
C GLY A 193 13.88 -6.46 5.59
N GLU A 194 13.25 -5.81 6.56
CA GLU A 194 12.00 -5.06 6.36
C GLU A 194 12.23 -3.84 5.45
N SER A 195 11.28 -3.55 4.56
CA SER A 195 11.24 -2.35 3.71
C SER A 195 12.50 -2.06 2.88
N VAL A 196 13.36 -3.06 2.63
CA VAL A 196 14.69 -2.84 2.03
C VAL A 196 14.63 -2.08 0.71
N PHE A 197 13.70 -2.42 -0.17
CA PHE A 197 13.47 -1.77 -1.47
C PHE A 197 12.10 -1.10 -1.54
N ASP A 198 11.49 -0.79 -0.40
CA ASP A 198 10.22 -0.06 -0.37
C ASP A 198 10.36 1.29 -1.10
N HIS A 199 9.43 1.59 -1.99
CA HIS A 199 9.46 2.75 -2.90
C HIS A 199 10.69 2.84 -3.84
N CYS A 200 11.31 1.71 -4.22
CA CYS A 200 12.25 1.67 -5.34
C CYS A 200 11.51 1.71 -6.69
N LEU A 201 10.98 2.89 -7.04
CA LEU A 201 10.04 3.08 -8.16
C LEU A 201 10.56 2.58 -9.52
N GLU A 202 11.85 2.71 -9.81
CA GLU A 202 12.47 2.30 -11.08
C GLU A 202 12.97 0.84 -11.11
N LEU A 203 12.89 0.10 -9.99
CA LEU A 203 13.39 -1.28 -9.92
C LEU A 203 12.55 -2.20 -10.79
N LYS A 204 13.18 -2.88 -11.76
CA LYS A 204 12.46 -3.70 -12.76
C LYS A 204 12.51 -5.19 -12.50
N GLU A 205 13.59 -5.65 -11.90
CA GLU A 205 13.84 -7.07 -11.67
C GLU A 205 14.72 -7.27 -10.44
N ILE A 206 14.52 -8.40 -9.77
CA ILE A 206 15.32 -8.83 -8.63
C ILE A 206 15.42 -10.35 -8.60
N ASP A 207 16.65 -10.87 -8.46
CA ASP A 207 16.91 -12.29 -8.23
C ASP A 207 16.96 -12.56 -6.72
N LEU A 208 16.01 -13.35 -6.22
CA LEU A 208 15.91 -13.78 -4.83
C LEU A 208 16.03 -15.30 -4.70
N SER A 209 16.57 -15.99 -5.72
CA SER A 209 16.71 -17.45 -5.78
C SER A 209 17.52 -18.04 -4.63
N ASN A 210 18.41 -17.24 -4.03
CA ASN A 210 19.26 -17.62 -2.89
C ASN A 210 18.74 -17.20 -1.51
N VAL A 211 17.65 -16.43 -1.45
CA VAL A 211 17.13 -15.80 -0.24
C VAL A 211 16.17 -16.74 0.51
N ILE A 212 16.38 -16.93 1.81
CA ILE A 212 15.56 -17.81 2.65
C ILE A 212 14.55 -17.05 3.51
N SER A 213 14.69 -15.72 3.64
CA SER A 213 13.80 -14.86 4.42
C SER A 213 13.71 -13.45 3.82
N ILE A 214 12.50 -12.92 3.71
CA ILE A 214 12.17 -11.61 3.16
C ILE A 214 11.29 -10.89 4.18
N GLY A 215 11.70 -9.71 4.65
CA GLY A 215 10.95 -8.91 5.62
C GLY A 215 9.66 -8.32 5.04
N SER A 216 8.79 -7.83 5.93
CA SER A 216 7.57 -7.09 5.52
C SER A 216 7.94 -5.89 4.66
N TYR A 217 7.04 -5.47 3.76
CA TYR A 217 7.22 -4.30 2.88
C TYR A 217 8.47 -4.33 1.98
N ALA A 218 9.23 -5.43 1.91
CA ALA A 218 10.57 -5.42 1.31
C ALA A 218 10.63 -4.91 -0.14
N PHE A 219 9.56 -5.06 -0.91
CA PHE A 219 9.40 -4.53 -2.27
C PHE A 219 8.10 -3.72 -2.44
N SER A 220 7.54 -3.20 -1.34
CA SER A 220 6.33 -2.38 -1.40
C SER A 220 6.53 -1.17 -2.33
N SER A 221 5.51 -0.86 -3.12
CA SER A 221 5.50 0.25 -4.08
C SER A 221 6.67 0.23 -5.09
N CYS A 222 7.27 -0.94 -5.38
CA CYS A 222 8.14 -1.12 -6.54
C CYS A 222 7.29 -1.17 -7.83
N ILE A 223 6.71 -0.05 -8.23
CA ILE A 223 5.68 0.02 -9.28
C ILE A 223 6.15 -0.49 -10.66
N ASN A 224 7.46 -0.49 -10.95
CA ASN A 224 8.05 -1.01 -12.19
C ASN A 224 8.57 -2.45 -12.09
N LEU A 225 8.44 -3.12 -10.94
CA LEU A 225 8.94 -4.48 -10.71
C LEU A 225 8.12 -5.48 -11.53
N LYS A 226 8.77 -6.18 -12.46
CA LYS A 226 8.14 -7.10 -13.41
C LYS A 226 8.53 -8.55 -13.16
N ASN A 227 9.81 -8.77 -12.86
CA ASN A 227 10.39 -10.10 -12.75
C ASN A 227 10.93 -10.30 -11.34
N VAL A 228 10.38 -11.29 -10.63
CA VAL A 228 10.81 -11.68 -9.28
C VAL A 228 11.03 -13.20 -9.28
N GLU A 229 12.26 -13.63 -9.06
CA GLU A 229 12.58 -15.05 -8.91
C GLU A 229 12.72 -15.40 -7.42
N LEU A 230 11.74 -16.11 -6.86
CA LEU A 230 11.75 -16.51 -5.44
C LEU A 230 12.50 -17.81 -5.21
N SER A 231 13.24 -17.90 -4.10
CA SER A 231 13.92 -19.13 -3.70
C SER A 231 12.96 -20.26 -3.37
N THR A 232 13.29 -21.47 -3.82
CA THR A 232 12.63 -22.70 -3.36
C THR A 232 12.86 -22.99 -1.88
N ASN A 233 13.79 -22.30 -1.20
CA ASN A 233 14.02 -22.47 0.24
C ASN A 233 13.19 -21.51 1.12
N LEU A 234 12.39 -20.63 0.51
CA LEU A 234 11.56 -19.67 1.23
C LEU A 234 10.45 -20.40 2.00
N ARG A 235 10.29 -20.04 3.29
CA ARG A 235 9.27 -20.65 4.17
C ARG A 235 8.02 -19.79 4.36
N SER A 236 8.16 -18.48 4.22
CA SER A 236 7.06 -17.53 4.37
C SER A 236 7.26 -16.30 3.48
N ILE A 237 6.17 -15.63 3.16
CA ILE A 237 6.18 -14.29 2.56
C ILE A 237 5.49 -13.35 3.55
N ASN A 238 6.18 -12.32 4.02
CA ASN A 238 5.66 -11.42 5.05
C ASN A 238 4.67 -10.39 4.50
N SER A 239 3.94 -9.72 5.38
CA SER A 239 2.89 -8.76 4.98
C SER A 239 3.44 -7.67 4.05
N GLU A 240 2.62 -7.29 3.07
CA GLU A 240 2.88 -6.18 2.13
C GLU A 240 4.20 -6.31 1.33
N THR A 241 4.79 -7.50 1.26
CA THR A 241 6.09 -7.72 0.58
C THR A 241 6.09 -7.19 -0.85
N PHE A 242 5.00 -7.37 -1.61
CA PHE A 242 4.85 -6.88 -2.98
C PHE A 242 3.65 -5.92 -3.12
N TYR A 243 3.26 -5.24 -2.04
CA TYR A 243 2.17 -4.26 -2.07
C TYR A 243 2.40 -3.23 -3.19
N ASN A 244 1.37 -2.92 -3.97
CA ASN A 244 1.40 -1.91 -5.04
C ASN A 244 2.52 -2.12 -6.09
N CYS A 245 2.94 -3.36 -6.34
CA CYS A 245 3.83 -3.71 -7.45
C CYS A 245 3.06 -3.75 -8.78
N THR A 246 2.60 -2.59 -9.25
CA THR A 246 1.64 -2.48 -10.37
C THR A 246 2.12 -3.05 -11.70
N SER A 247 3.43 -3.22 -11.93
CA SER A 247 3.96 -3.85 -13.15
C SER A 247 4.12 -5.37 -13.09
N LEU A 248 3.93 -5.99 -11.92
CA LEU A 248 4.07 -7.43 -11.74
C LEU A 248 2.93 -8.15 -12.45
N LYS A 249 3.25 -9.00 -13.43
CA LYS A 249 2.25 -9.70 -14.27
C LYS A 249 1.95 -11.13 -13.82
N SER A 250 2.98 -11.79 -13.34
CA SER A 250 2.92 -13.18 -12.89
C SER A 250 3.96 -13.41 -11.80
N ILE A 251 3.67 -14.32 -10.87
CA ILE A 251 4.63 -14.75 -9.85
C ILE A 251 4.42 -16.23 -9.48
N THR A 252 5.51 -16.91 -9.14
CA THR A 252 5.48 -18.29 -8.61
C THR A 252 5.84 -18.26 -7.14
N ILE A 253 4.90 -18.68 -6.30
CA ILE A 253 5.06 -18.92 -4.87
C ILE A 253 5.43 -20.39 -4.68
N PRO A 254 6.68 -20.71 -4.29
CA PRO A 254 7.15 -22.10 -4.22
C PRO A 254 6.38 -22.92 -3.18
N ASP A 255 6.19 -24.22 -3.43
CA ASP A 255 5.47 -25.14 -2.51
C ASP A 255 6.11 -25.24 -1.11
N ASN A 256 7.36 -24.84 -0.95
CA ASN A 256 8.03 -24.79 0.36
C ASN A 256 7.55 -23.66 1.27
N VAL A 257 6.78 -22.69 0.73
CA VAL A 257 6.13 -21.61 1.48
C VAL A 257 4.92 -22.16 2.23
N LEU A 258 4.92 -21.97 3.55
CA LEU A 258 3.89 -22.47 4.47
C LEU A 258 2.94 -21.36 4.92
N SER A 259 3.37 -20.10 4.88
CA SER A 259 2.56 -18.95 5.29
C SER A 259 2.79 -17.73 4.40
N VAL A 260 1.74 -16.94 4.24
CA VAL A 260 1.76 -15.65 3.55
C VAL A 260 1.12 -14.59 4.47
N GLY A 261 1.64 -13.38 4.46
CA GLY A 261 1.12 -12.24 5.23
C GLY A 261 -0.03 -11.51 4.54
N SER A 262 -0.65 -10.58 5.24
CA SER A 262 -1.73 -9.75 4.68
C SER A 262 -1.21 -8.85 3.57
N SER A 263 -2.08 -8.51 2.61
CA SER A 263 -1.82 -7.49 1.57
C SER A 263 -0.57 -7.72 0.71
N VAL A 264 -0.05 -8.96 0.63
CA VAL A 264 1.20 -9.26 -0.11
C VAL A 264 1.14 -8.81 -1.56
N PHE A 265 0.00 -9.00 -2.24
CA PHE A 265 -0.22 -8.57 -3.62
C PHE A 265 -1.34 -7.54 -3.75
N GLU A 266 -1.71 -6.85 -2.65
CA GLU A 266 -2.72 -5.79 -2.72
C GLU A 266 -2.24 -4.70 -3.69
N GLU A 267 -3.15 -4.23 -4.57
CA GLU A 267 -2.89 -3.22 -5.61
C GLU A 267 -1.88 -3.64 -6.71
N CYS A 268 -1.53 -4.92 -6.81
CA CYS A 268 -0.82 -5.46 -7.99
C CYS A 268 -1.75 -5.55 -9.21
N SER A 269 -2.17 -4.40 -9.74
CA SER A 269 -3.24 -4.25 -10.74
C SER A 269 -2.98 -4.91 -12.11
N ASN A 270 -1.74 -5.27 -12.43
CA ASN A 270 -1.42 -6.07 -13.62
C ASN A 270 -1.16 -7.55 -13.35
N LEU A 271 -1.24 -8.02 -12.10
CA LEU A 271 -1.04 -9.41 -11.74
C LEU A 271 -2.23 -10.23 -12.26
N LYS A 272 -1.97 -11.08 -13.26
CA LYS A 272 -3.00 -11.88 -13.96
C LYS A 272 -2.91 -13.37 -13.65
N GLU A 273 -1.70 -13.85 -13.39
CA GLU A 273 -1.39 -15.26 -13.23
C GLU A 273 -0.57 -15.46 -11.95
N ILE A 274 -0.90 -16.48 -11.18
CA ILE A 274 -0.12 -16.86 -10.01
C ILE A 274 -0.03 -18.38 -9.91
N THR A 275 1.19 -18.90 -9.81
CA THR A 275 1.40 -20.26 -9.33
C THR A 275 1.54 -20.18 -7.82
N PHE A 276 0.58 -20.73 -7.07
CA PHE A 276 0.53 -20.58 -5.62
C PHE A 276 0.93 -21.87 -4.90
N SER A 277 1.53 -21.75 -3.72
CA SER A 277 1.96 -22.89 -2.90
C SER A 277 0.78 -23.75 -2.46
N ARG A 278 0.92 -25.06 -2.63
CA ARG A 278 -0.05 -26.07 -2.17
C ARG A 278 -0.05 -26.29 -0.66
N ASN A 279 0.94 -25.74 0.06
CA ASN A 279 1.14 -25.98 1.49
C ASN A 279 0.72 -24.79 2.37
N VAL A 280 0.23 -23.69 1.77
CA VAL A 280 -0.31 -22.56 2.53
C VAL A 280 -1.63 -22.97 3.20
N VAL A 281 -1.70 -22.72 4.51
CA VAL A 281 -2.85 -23.08 5.36
C VAL A 281 -3.86 -21.93 5.43
N ASP A 282 -3.39 -20.69 5.46
CA ASP A 282 -4.24 -19.51 5.66
C ASP A 282 -4.09 -18.52 4.50
N LEU A 283 -5.22 -18.09 3.93
CA LEU A 283 -5.27 -16.95 3.00
C LEU A 283 -5.68 -15.70 3.80
N PRO A 284 -4.74 -14.77 4.07
CA PRO A 284 -4.94 -13.62 4.94
C PRO A 284 -5.71 -12.49 4.25
N SER A 285 -5.92 -11.42 5.02
CA SER A 285 -6.67 -10.25 4.59
C SER A 285 -5.98 -9.58 3.40
N LYS A 286 -6.79 -9.18 2.42
CA LYS A 286 -6.37 -8.43 1.23
C LYS A 286 -5.24 -9.06 0.40
N LEU A 287 -4.98 -10.37 0.55
CA LEU A 287 -3.86 -11.05 -0.11
C LEU A 287 -3.75 -10.72 -1.60
N PHE A 288 -4.88 -10.69 -2.31
CA PHE A 288 -4.98 -10.40 -3.74
C PHE A 288 -5.88 -9.20 -4.05
N ALA A 289 -6.16 -8.34 -3.05
CA ALA A 289 -7.09 -7.25 -3.23
C ALA A 289 -6.64 -6.32 -4.37
N LYS A 290 -7.56 -5.88 -5.23
CA LYS A 290 -7.28 -4.96 -6.35
C LYS A 290 -6.24 -5.48 -7.35
N THR A 291 -6.14 -6.82 -7.50
CA THR A 291 -5.38 -7.48 -8.58
C THR A 291 -6.26 -7.71 -9.81
N ASN A 292 -5.68 -8.24 -10.88
CA ASN A 292 -6.41 -8.62 -12.10
C ASN A 292 -6.29 -10.13 -12.39
N LEU A 293 -6.23 -10.93 -11.31
CA LEU A 293 -6.12 -12.39 -11.40
C LEU A 293 -7.28 -12.95 -12.22
N LYS A 294 -6.95 -13.82 -13.18
CA LYS A 294 -7.97 -14.47 -14.03
C LYS A 294 -8.54 -15.72 -13.41
N GLU A 295 -7.71 -16.46 -12.71
CA GLU A 295 -8.15 -17.63 -11.96
C GLU A 295 -7.32 -17.80 -10.70
N PHE A 296 -7.91 -18.47 -9.71
CA PHE A 296 -7.21 -18.92 -8.51
C PHE A 296 -7.79 -20.25 -8.05
N THR A 297 -6.90 -21.18 -7.66
CA THR A 297 -7.30 -22.49 -7.13
C THR A 297 -7.08 -22.52 -5.62
N ILE A 298 -8.13 -22.85 -4.88
CA ILE A 298 -8.07 -23.15 -3.45
C ILE A 298 -7.69 -24.62 -3.27
N TYR A 299 -6.49 -24.85 -2.73
CA TYR A 299 -5.93 -26.18 -2.51
C TYR A 299 -6.46 -26.88 -1.26
N GLN A 300 -6.35 -28.22 -1.22
CA GLN A 300 -6.84 -29.06 -0.12
C GLN A 300 -6.29 -28.74 1.27
N ASN A 301 -5.17 -28.02 1.38
CA ASN A 301 -4.55 -27.66 2.65
C ASN A 301 -5.07 -26.34 3.25
N VAL A 302 -5.82 -25.54 2.50
CA VAL A 302 -6.35 -24.27 3.01
C VAL A 302 -7.38 -24.55 4.12
N ARG A 303 -7.23 -23.87 5.25
CA ARG A 303 -8.11 -23.99 6.44
C ARG A 303 -8.83 -22.69 6.77
N SER A 304 -8.27 -21.55 6.36
CA SER A 304 -8.84 -20.23 6.60
C SER A 304 -8.70 -19.33 5.39
N ILE A 305 -9.73 -18.54 5.10
CA ILE A 305 -9.74 -17.53 4.05
C ILE A 305 -10.42 -16.29 4.64
N LYS A 306 -9.78 -15.12 4.54
CA LYS A 306 -10.39 -13.86 4.98
C LYS A 306 -11.37 -13.35 3.91
N VAL A 307 -12.41 -12.68 4.37
CA VAL A 307 -13.51 -12.16 3.52
C VAL A 307 -12.98 -11.25 2.39
N ASP A 308 -11.96 -10.45 2.69
CA ASP A 308 -11.36 -9.46 1.80
C ASP A 308 -10.13 -9.99 1.03
N THR A 309 -9.82 -11.29 1.11
CA THR A 309 -8.69 -11.92 0.39
C THR A 309 -8.72 -11.61 -1.11
N PHE A 310 -9.92 -11.58 -1.71
CA PHE A 310 -10.17 -11.37 -3.15
C PHE A 310 -10.95 -10.09 -3.45
N LEU A 311 -10.81 -9.06 -2.61
CA LEU A 311 -11.51 -7.78 -2.79
C LEU A 311 -11.15 -7.09 -4.13
N ASP A 312 -12.13 -6.53 -4.83
CA ASP A 312 -12.00 -5.82 -6.11
C ASP A 312 -11.38 -6.63 -7.27
N ILE A 313 -11.81 -7.89 -7.45
CA ILE A 313 -11.38 -8.74 -8.57
C ILE A 313 -12.60 -9.18 -9.42
N PRO A 314 -13.16 -8.28 -10.26
CA PRO A 314 -14.47 -8.46 -10.93
C PRO A 314 -14.60 -9.67 -11.87
N ASP A 315 -13.48 -10.20 -12.36
CA ASP A 315 -13.44 -11.27 -13.37
C ASP A 315 -12.69 -12.53 -12.86
N LEU A 316 -12.61 -12.73 -11.53
CA LEU A 316 -11.91 -13.88 -10.96
C LEU A 316 -12.67 -15.18 -11.23
N ASP A 317 -12.00 -16.18 -11.79
CA ASP A 317 -12.49 -17.56 -11.81
C ASP A 317 -11.90 -18.35 -10.64
N LEU A 318 -12.61 -18.36 -9.53
CA LEU A 318 -12.21 -19.10 -8.33
C LEU A 318 -12.64 -20.57 -8.43
N LYS A 319 -11.70 -21.48 -8.17
CA LYS A 319 -11.90 -22.93 -8.25
C LYS A 319 -11.44 -23.61 -6.97
N LEU A 320 -11.98 -24.79 -6.70
CA LEU A 320 -11.41 -25.72 -5.74
C LEU A 320 -10.49 -26.69 -6.50
N GLU A 321 -9.39 -27.12 -5.88
CA GLU A 321 -8.54 -28.17 -6.45
C GLU A 321 -9.30 -29.49 -6.64
N ASN A 322 -10.25 -29.77 -5.74
CA ASN A 322 -11.16 -30.90 -5.80
C ASN A 322 -12.46 -30.51 -5.10
N ASP A 323 -13.60 -30.90 -5.68
CA ASP A 323 -14.95 -30.65 -5.15
C ASP A 323 -15.15 -31.17 -3.71
N ASN A 324 -14.35 -32.18 -3.32
CA ASN A 324 -14.34 -32.73 -1.97
C ASN A 324 -13.49 -31.94 -0.96
N HIS A 325 -13.18 -30.66 -1.20
CA HIS A 325 -12.42 -29.83 -0.27
C HIS A 325 -12.97 -29.91 1.17
N PRO A 326 -12.18 -30.11 2.23
CA PRO A 326 -12.69 -30.43 3.57
C PRO A 326 -13.58 -29.34 4.19
N ILE A 327 -13.32 -28.05 3.87
CA ILE A 327 -13.96 -26.90 4.55
C ILE A 327 -14.76 -26.01 3.62
N PHE A 328 -14.44 -26.00 2.32
CA PHE A 328 -14.95 -24.99 1.39
C PHE A 328 -15.77 -25.64 0.29
N SER A 329 -16.78 -24.94 -0.18
CA SER A 329 -17.55 -25.25 -1.39
C SER A 329 -17.71 -23.98 -2.22
N ILE A 330 -17.95 -24.14 -3.52
CA ILE A 330 -18.33 -23.03 -4.40
C ILE A 330 -19.72 -23.31 -4.93
N VAL A 331 -20.64 -22.38 -4.72
CA VAL A 331 -22.05 -22.47 -5.16
C VAL A 331 -22.41 -21.15 -5.82
N ASP A 332 -22.80 -21.17 -7.10
CA ASP A 332 -23.26 -19.97 -7.83
C ASP A 332 -22.37 -18.72 -7.67
N LYS A 333 -21.04 -18.91 -7.77
CA LYS A 333 -20.01 -17.86 -7.59
C LYS A 333 -19.88 -17.31 -6.16
N PHE A 334 -20.42 -18.01 -5.16
CA PHE A 334 -20.12 -17.81 -3.75
C PHE A 334 -19.10 -18.84 -3.27
N LEU A 335 -18.04 -18.35 -2.64
CA LEU A 335 -17.16 -19.17 -1.83
C LEU A 335 -17.79 -19.32 -0.44
N MET A 336 -18.01 -20.56 -0.02
CA MET A 336 -18.68 -20.91 1.23
C MET A 336 -17.75 -21.70 2.14
N ASN A 337 -17.77 -21.44 3.45
CA ASN A 337 -17.37 -22.40 4.46
C ASN A 337 -18.54 -23.35 4.72
N LYS A 338 -18.48 -24.56 4.14
CA LYS A 338 -19.58 -25.53 4.17
C LYS A 338 -19.84 -26.15 5.54
N ILE A 339 -18.85 -26.14 6.43
CA ILE A 339 -19.00 -26.65 7.81
C ILE A 339 -19.88 -25.70 8.61
N LYS A 340 -19.64 -24.40 8.46
CA LYS A 340 -20.40 -23.35 9.17
C LYS A 340 -21.67 -22.91 8.43
N GLY A 341 -21.74 -23.12 7.12
CA GLY A 341 -22.74 -22.48 6.26
C GLY A 341 -22.47 -20.97 6.12
N GLU A 342 -21.21 -20.54 6.14
CA GLU A 342 -20.79 -19.14 6.13
C GLU A 342 -20.38 -18.74 4.70
N ILE A 343 -20.99 -17.67 4.15
CA ILE A 343 -20.48 -17.04 2.93
C ILE A 343 -19.17 -16.34 3.27
N ILE A 344 -18.12 -16.61 2.51
CA ILE A 344 -16.83 -15.93 2.64
C ILE A 344 -16.76 -14.75 1.67
N CYS A 345 -17.01 -15.02 0.38
CA CYS A 345 -17.07 -13.97 -0.62
C CYS A 345 -17.90 -14.36 -1.85
N TYR A 346 -18.40 -13.35 -2.55
CA TYR A 346 -18.94 -13.40 -3.90
C TYR A 346 -17.90 -12.85 -4.88
N PHE A 347 -17.42 -13.67 -5.80
CA PHE A 347 -16.21 -13.40 -6.62
C PHE A 347 -16.53 -13.09 -8.09
N SER A 348 -17.71 -12.55 -8.38
CA SER A 348 -18.14 -12.17 -9.73
C SER A 348 -18.52 -10.69 -9.79
N LYS A 349 -18.74 -10.17 -11.01
CA LYS A 349 -19.38 -8.86 -11.20
C LYS A 349 -20.70 -8.82 -10.43
N LEU A 350 -20.88 -7.74 -9.69
CA LEU A 350 -22.09 -7.52 -8.91
C LEU A 350 -23.31 -7.46 -9.83
N GLN A 351 -24.33 -8.25 -9.50
CA GLN A 351 -25.61 -8.29 -10.21
C GLN A 351 -26.63 -7.42 -9.47
N ASP A 352 -27.65 -6.92 -10.18
CA ASP A 352 -28.76 -6.17 -9.56
C ASP A 352 -29.53 -6.99 -8.52
N VAL A 353 -29.63 -8.30 -8.74
CA VAL A 353 -30.28 -9.25 -7.83
C VAL A 353 -29.32 -10.38 -7.53
N LEU A 354 -29.03 -10.56 -6.25
CA LEU A 354 -28.14 -11.58 -5.76
C LEU A 354 -28.94 -12.59 -4.93
N VAL A 355 -28.95 -13.85 -5.34
CA VAL A 355 -29.62 -14.94 -4.62
C VAL A 355 -28.57 -15.71 -3.83
N LEU A 356 -28.67 -15.69 -2.50
CA LEU A 356 -27.71 -16.42 -1.66
C LEU A 356 -27.99 -17.93 -1.71
N PRO A 357 -26.97 -18.80 -1.64
CA PRO A 357 -27.15 -20.26 -1.64
C PRO A 357 -28.07 -20.74 -0.52
N ASN A 358 -28.93 -21.72 -0.79
CA ASN A 358 -29.91 -22.25 0.18
C ASN A 358 -29.27 -22.86 1.44
N GLU A 359 -28.02 -23.31 1.38
CA GLU A 359 -27.27 -23.78 2.55
C GLU A 359 -26.67 -22.67 3.42
N THR A 360 -26.85 -21.39 3.06
CA THR A 360 -26.32 -20.26 3.82
C THR A 360 -26.97 -20.19 5.20
N ARG A 361 -26.15 -20.14 6.24
CA ARG A 361 -26.52 -19.97 7.64
C ARG A 361 -25.98 -18.67 8.24
N ILE A 362 -24.80 -18.23 7.77
CA ILE A 362 -24.08 -17.05 8.25
C ILE A 362 -23.69 -16.18 7.05
N ILE A 363 -23.95 -14.88 7.15
CA ILE A 363 -23.52 -13.87 6.17
C ILE A 363 -22.49 -12.99 6.86
N THR A 364 -21.27 -12.95 6.32
CA THR A 364 -20.22 -12.05 6.82
C THR A 364 -20.38 -10.64 6.25
N ASP A 365 -19.92 -9.64 6.99
CA ASP A 365 -19.77 -8.28 6.48
C ASP A 365 -18.96 -8.27 5.18
N ASN A 366 -19.29 -7.39 4.23
CA ASN A 366 -18.50 -7.17 3.01
C ASN A 366 -18.22 -8.44 2.19
N PHE A 367 -19.15 -9.40 2.18
CA PHE A 367 -18.98 -10.61 1.39
C PHE A 367 -18.94 -10.32 -0.13
N TYR A 368 -19.38 -9.15 -0.60
CA TYR A 368 -19.15 -8.73 -1.99
C TYR A 368 -17.69 -8.29 -2.15
N SER A 369 -17.01 -8.85 -3.15
CA SER A 369 -15.63 -8.50 -3.51
C SER A 369 -15.52 -7.14 -4.21
N HIS A 370 -16.27 -6.11 -3.82
CA HIS A 370 -16.21 -4.77 -4.46
C HIS A 370 -16.18 -3.65 -3.41
N GLU A 371 -15.21 -2.75 -3.50
CA GLU A 371 -15.13 -1.50 -2.74
C GLU A 371 -16.16 -0.52 -3.32
N LEU A 372 -17.32 -0.45 -2.67
CA LEU A 372 -18.37 0.49 -3.06
C LEU A 372 -17.93 1.92 -2.70
N LYS A 373 -17.44 2.67 -3.69
CA LYS A 373 -17.03 4.07 -3.48
C LYS A 373 -18.26 4.95 -3.21
N GLU A 374 -18.25 5.68 -2.10
CA GLU A 374 -19.33 6.59 -1.63
C GLU A 374 -19.85 7.54 -2.73
N ASN A 375 -19.00 7.94 -3.68
CA ASN A 375 -19.33 8.90 -4.72
C ASN A 375 -19.77 8.31 -6.07
N GLN A 376 -19.88 6.97 -6.19
CA GLN A 376 -20.37 6.33 -7.43
C GLN A 376 -21.86 5.92 -7.37
N PHE A 377 -22.53 6.08 -6.23
CA PHE A 377 -23.96 5.77 -6.06
C PHE A 377 -24.90 6.96 -6.29
N TYR A 378 -24.62 7.76 -7.33
CA TYR A 378 -25.66 8.54 -8.02
C TYR A 378 -25.48 8.48 -9.55
N LYS A 379 -25.06 7.33 -10.08
CA LYS A 379 -25.37 6.99 -11.47
C LYS A 379 -26.59 6.09 -11.48
N GLU A 380 -27.70 6.63 -11.98
CA GLU A 380 -29.02 6.01 -12.15
C GLU A 380 -29.04 4.74 -13.05
N GLU A 381 -27.89 4.10 -13.31
CA GLU A 381 -27.74 2.90 -14.17
C GLU A 381 -27.52 1.59 -13.40
N TYR A 382 -27.06 1.61 -12.14
CA TYR A 382 -26.94 0.39 -11.33
C TYR A 382 -28.01 0.38 -10.26
N GLY A 383 -29.01 -0.49 -10.46
CA GLY A 383 -30.14 -0.66 -9.58
C GLY A 383 -29.68 -0.97 -8.15
N ILE A 384 -30.52 -0.61 -7.19
CA ILE A 384 -30.34 -0.94 -5.78
C ILE A 384 -30.10 -2.45 -5.70
N LEU A 385 -28.91 -2.87 -5.24
CA LEU A 385 -28.57 -4.28 -5.07
C LEU A 385 -29.63 -4.96 -4.19
N VAL A 386 -30.34 -5.94 -4.75
CA VAL A 386 -31.32 -6.76 -4.04
C VAL A 386 -30.68 -8.07 -3.64
N VAL A 387 -30.48 -8.29 -2.34
CA VAL A 387 -29.97 -9.57 -1.82
C VAL A 387 -31.14 -10.42 -1.35
N LYS A 388 -31.42 -11.55 -2.04
CA LYS A 388 -32.41 -12.55 -1.61
C LYS A 388 -31.78 -13.52 -0.63
N VAL A 389 -32.21 -13.44 0.63
CA VAL A 389 -31.71 -14.23 1.74
C VAL A 389 -32.63 -15.46 1.96
N PRO A 390 -32.08 -16.69 1.98
CA PRO A 390 -32.87 -17.90 2.22
C PRO A 390 -33.28 -18.04 3.67
N GLU A 391 -34.34 -18.81 3.93
CA GLU A 391 -34.90 -19.04 5.27
C GLU A 391 -33.93 -19.73 6.24
N SER A 392 -32.89 -20.38 5.71
CA SER A 392 -31.84 -21.06 6.48
C SER A 392 -30.90 -20.12 7.24
N VAL A 393 -30.89 -18.83 6.90
CA VAL A 393 -30.01 -17.84 7.55
C VAL A 393 -30.51 -17.55 8.96
N ASP A 394 -29.62 -17.70 9.95
CA ASP A 394 -29.91 -17.33 11.33
C ASP A 394 -29.99 -15.81 11.43
N THR A 395 -31.22 -15.29 11.61
CA THR A 395 -31.48 -13.85 11.71
C THR A 395 -30.91 -13.21 12.98
N ASN A 396 -30.16 -13.94 13.81
CA ASN A 396 -29.38 -13.36 14.90
C ASN A 396 -27.88 -13.26 14.59
N LYS A 397 -27.42 -13.83 13.45
CA LYS A 397 -26.02 -13.98 13.03
C LYS A 397 -25.77 -13.50 11.59
N TYR A 398 -26.41 -12.39 11.19
CA TYR A 398 -25.99 -11.62 10.01
C TYR A 398 -25.30 -10.34 10.47
N SER A 399 -24.38 -9.86 9.65
CA SER A 399 -23.89 -8.49 9.71
C SER A 399 -23.77 -8.01 8.25
N PHE A 400 -24.52 -6.97 7.90
CA PHE A 400 -24.26 -6.17 6.71
C PHE A 400 -23.54 -4.94 7.25
N GLY A 401 -22.25 -4.77 6.95
CA GLY A 401 -21.37 -3.78 7.61
C GLY A 401 -21.76 -2.33 7.31
N SER A 402 -21.45 -1.39 8.22
CA SER A 402 -21.93 0.03 8.43
C SER A 402 -21.99 1.01 7.23
N SER A 403 -21.57 0.63 6.03
CA SER A 403 -21.23 1.57 4.95
C SER A 403 -22.12 1.60 3.69
N ILE A 404 -23.12 0.72 3.51
CA ILE A 404 -23.83 0.50 2.24
C ILE A 404 -25.35 0.32 2.41
N TYR A 405 -26.10 1.17 1.72
CA TYR A 405 -27.57 1.11 1.57
C TYR A 405 -27.99 -0.06 0.66
N HIS A 406 -28.08 -1.27 1.20
CA HIS A 406 -28.65 -2.43 0.52
C HIS A 406 -30.18 -2.48 0.64
N GLN A 407 -30.89 -2.99 -0.37
CA GLN A 407 -32.24 -3.55 -0.18
C GLN A 407 -32.10 -5.05 0.04
N VAL A 408 -32.37 -5.51 1.26
CA VAL A 408 -32.29 -6.94 1.58
C VAL A 408 -33.69 -7.53 1.50
N CYS A 409 -33.88 -8.55 0.67
CA CYS A 409 -35.10 -9.33 0.60
C CYS A 409 -34.97 -10.56 1.52
N ILE A 410 -35.73 -10.60 2.61
CA ILE A 410 -35.78 -11.74 3.54
C ILE A 410 -37.22 -12.24 3.59
N GLN A 411 -37.43 -13.55 3.37
CA GLN A 411 -38.77 -14.18 3.45
C GLN A 411 -39.85 -13.47 2.61
N GLY A 412 -39.47 -12.89 1.47
CA GLY A 412 -40.39 -12.16 0.61
C GLY A 412 -40.64 -10.71 0.99
N PHE A 413 -39.94 -10.12 1.97
CA PHE A 413 -40.08 -8.71 2.35
C PHE A 413 -38.77 -7.92 2.17
N TYR A 414 -38.85 -6.66 1.75
CA TYR A 414 -37.69 -5.75 1.66
C TYR A 414 -37.38 -5.08 3.01
N TYR A 415 -36.09 -5.00 3.33
CA TYR A 415 -35.53 -4.30 4.49
C TYR A 415 -34.51 -3.26 4.00
N GLN A 416 -34.53 -2.06 4.61
CA GLN A 416 -33.68 -0.93 4.22
C GLN A 416 -33.02 -0.30 5.45
N ASP A 417 -32.34 -1.08 6.31
CA ASP A 417 -31.35 -0.49 7.25
C ASP A 417 -30.43 -1.51 7.94
N TYR A 418 -29.38 -0.95 8.53
CA TYR A 418 -28.20 -1.47 9.23
C TYR A 418 -28.40 -2.55 10.29
N ASN A 419 -29.59 -2.67 10.83
CA ASN A 419 -29.88 -3.53 11.97
C ASN A 419 -31.29 -4.07 11.80
N ILE A 420 -31.41 -5.26 11.22
CA ILE A 420 -32.66 -6.05 11.16
C ILE A 420 -33.22 -6.38 12.58
N ARG A 421 -32.55 -5.94 13.67
CA ARG A 421 -32.95 -6.20 15.06
C ARG A 421 -34.09 -5.33 15.61
N ASN A 422 -34.54 -4.29 14.93
CA ASN A 422 -35.75 -3.59 15.37
C ASN A 422 -36.56 -3.09 14.17
N SER A 423 -37.86 -3.39 14.25
CA SER A 423 -38.98 -3.02 13.39
C SER A 423 -39.06 -3.63 11.97
N ARG A 424 -40.24 -4.21 11.67
CA ARG A 424 -40.79 -4.18 10.31
C ARG A 424 -41.04 -2.71 9.98
N GLU A 425 -40.00 -1.94 9.67
CA GLU A 425 -40.18 -0.57 9.26
C GLU A 425 -40.31 -0.50 7.74
N SER A 426 -41.45 0.05 7.36
CA SER A 426 -41.79 0.60 6.06
C SER A 426 -40.59 1.24 5.37
N VAL A 427 -40.52 1.03 4.04
CA VAL A 427 -39.72 1.86 3.14
C VAL A 427 -39.89 3.32 3.54
N SER A 428 -38.77 3.98 3.82
CA SER A 428 -38.70 5.38 4.23
C SER A 428 -39.71 6.26 3.48
N ASP A 429 -40.56 6.97 4.24
CA ASP A 429 -41.52 7.98 3.74
C ASP A 429 -40.83 9.03 2.85
N ASN A 430 -39.51 9.20 2.95
CA ASN A 430 -38.76 10.20 2.19
C ASN A 430 -38.66 9.88 0.68
N TYR A 431 -39.07 8.67 0.25
CA TYR A 431 -39.04 8.25 -1.15
C TYR A 431 -40.43 7.95 -1.73
N ILE A 432 -41.51 8.21 -0.97
CA ILE A 432 -42.89 8.05 -1.41
C ILE A 432 -43.58 9.42 -1.41
N PHE A 433 -43.86 9.98 -2.59
CA PHE A 433 -44.65 11.21 -2.72
C PHE A 433 -46.00 11.06 -2.01
N ASP A 434 -46.41 12.06 -1.22
CA ASP A 434 -47.60 12.04 -0.33
C ASP A 434 -48.89 11.51 -0.95
N LYS A 435 -49.07 11.67 -2.27
CA LYS A 435 -50.22 11.14 -3.02
C LYS A 435 -50.32 9.60 -3.00
N TYR A 436 -49.25 8.88 -2.68
CA TYR A 436 -49.19 7.42 -2.74
C TYR A 436 -49.05 6.73 -1.37
N LYS A 437 -49.08 7.51 -0.26
CA LYS A 437 -49.05 6.97 1.12
C LYS A 437 -50.19 5.99 1.44
N GLY A 438 -51.29 6.03 0.70
CA GLY A 438 -52.43 5.12 0.87
C GLY A 438 -52.43 3.84 0.01
N TYR A 439 -51.55 3.74 -1.00
CA TYR A 439 -51.48 2.56 -1.89
C TYR A 439 -50.41 1.54 -1.47
N TYR A 440 -49.38 1.99 -0.76
CA TYR A 440 -48.24 1.18 -0.35
C TYR A 440 -48.11 1.10 1.17
N SER A 441 -49.25 1.05 1.86
CA SER A 441 -49.28 0.79 3.29
C SER A 441 -48.95 -0.68 3.53
N ASN A 442 -47.68 -0.91 3.89
CA ASN A 442 -47.11 -2.14 4.41
C ASN A 442 -46.92 -3.26 3.38
N TYR A 443 -45.67 -3.74 3.28
CA TYR A 443 -45.23 -4.94 2.57
C TYR A 443 -45.06 -4.79 1.05
N ARG A 444 -43.81 -4.60 0.60
CA ARG A 444 -43.43 -5.04 -0.76
C ARG A 444 -43.07 -6.52 -0.71
N ILE A 445 -43.77 -7.33 -1.51
CA ILE A 445 -43.42 -8.72 -1.76
C ILE A 445 -42.25 -8.75 -2.76
N CYS A 446 -41.17 -9.49 -2.48
CA CYS A 446 -39.95 -9.49 -3.31
C CYS A 446 -40.15 -9.90 -4.78
N ASN A 447 -41.33 -10.42 -5.14
CA ASN A 447 -41.67 -10.89 -6.47
C ASN A 447 -42.57 -9.91 -7.25
N GLU A 448 -42.92 -8.74 -6.71
CA GLU A 448 -43.61 -7.72 -7.50
C GLU A 448 -42.62 -7.02 -8.44
N THR A 449 -42.76 -7.24 -9.74
CA THR A 449 -42.10 -6.43 -10.77
C THR A 449 -42.32 -4.96 -10.49
N VAL A 450 -41.24 -4.19 -10.30
CA VAL A 450 -41.32 -2.73 -10.17
C VAL A 450 -42.10 -2.22 -11.38
N PRO A 451 -43.28 -1.60 -11.19
CA PRO A 451 -44.10 -1.14 -12.29
C PRO A 451 -43.29 -0.19 -13.16
N GLU A 452 -43.45 -0.27 -14.49
CA GLU A 452 -42.60 0.47 -15.44
C GLU A 452 -42.52 1.96 -15.11
N TYR A 453 -43.66 2.57 -14.73
CA TYR A 453 -43.74 3.98 -14.33
C TYR A 453 -42.89 4.36 -13.11
N ALA A 454 -42.63 3.41 -12.21
CA ALA A 454 -41.79 3.63 -11.02
C ALA A 454 -40.30 3.49 -11.35
N LYS A 455 -39.93 2.68 -12.36
CA LYS A 455 -38.57 2.63 -12.90
C LYS A 455 -38.16 3.97 -13.51
N TYR A 456 -39.05 4.61 -14.27
CA TYR A 456 -38.77 5.91 -14.91
C TYR A 456 -38.64 7.08 -13.93
N ARG A 457 -39.32 7.04 -12.77
CA ARG A 457 -39.22 8.11 -11.75
C ARG A 457 -37.91 8.10 -10.96
N LEU A 458 -37.24 6.94 -10.89
CA LEU A 458 -35.92 6.80 -10.27
C LEU A 458 -34.77 7.21 -11.22
N ILE A 459 -35.06 7.34 -12.52
CA ILE A 459 -34.05 7.55 -13.59
C ILE A 459 -34.13 8.96 -14.22
N ASN A 460 -35.21 9.71 -14.03
CA ASN A 460 -35.27 11.08 -14.55
C ASN A 460 -36.28 11.95 -13.78
N LYS A 461 -35.86 13.16 -13.41
CA LYS A 461 -36.65 14.16 -12.67
C LYS A 461 -37.86 14.76 -13.41
N THR A 462 -38.34 14.20 -14.52
CA THR A 462 -39.65 14.58 -15.10
C THR A 462 -40.05 13.57 -16.18
N THR A 463 -41.31 13.16 -16.19
CA THR A 463 -41.87 12.26 -17.21
C THR A 463 -41.97 12.95 -18.58
N PRO A 464 -42.01 12.21 -19.70
CA PRO A 464 -42.23 12.79 -21.04
C PRO A 464 -43.50 13.64 -21.14
N ILE A 465 -44.53 13.30 -20.36
CA ILE A 465 -45.78 14.07 -20.27
C ILE A 465 -45.54 15.41 -19.56
N GLU A 466 -44.76 15.42 -18.47
CA GLU A 466 -44.42 16.65 -17.74
C GLU A 466 -43.47 17.55 -18.53
N ILE A 467 -42.54 16.98 -19.31
CA ILE A 467 -41.73 17.73 -20.28
C ILE A 467 -42.62 18.33 -21.37
N SER A 468 -43.55 17.53 -21.92
CA SER A 468 -44.51 18.01 -22.92
C SER A 468 -45.40 19.13 -22.38
N MET A 469 -45.88 18.99 -21.15
CA MET A 469 -46.64 20.04 -20.47
C MET A 469 -45.80 21.30 -20.23
N SER A 470 -44.54 21.16 -19.83
CA SER A 470 -43.63 22.29 -19.59
C SER A 470 -43.32 23.05 -20.87
N VAL A 471 -43.11 22.32 -21.99
CA VAL A 471 -42.95 22.90 -23.33
C VAL A 471 -44.23 23.61 -23.78
N ILE A 472 -45.40 23.00 -23.57
CA ILE A 472 -46.70 23.63 -23.89
C ILE A 472 -46.89 24.91 -23.08
N ILE A 473 -46.58 24.91 -21.78
CA ILE A 473 -46.67 26.10 -20.92
C ILE A 473 -45.73 27.20 -21.42
N ALA A 474 -44.49 26.85 -21.78
CA ALA A 474 -43.52 27.81 -22.31
C ALA A 474 -43.95 28.40 -23.66
N VAL A 475 -44.50 27.58 -24.56
CA VAL A 475 -45.04 28.04 -25.85
C VAL A 475 -46.25 28.95 -25.65
N CYS A 476 -47.19 28.57 -24.78
CA CYS A 476 -48.34 29.41 -24.43
C CYS A 476 -47.90 30.76 -23.84
N ALA A 477 -46.92 30.77 -22.94
CA ALA A 477 -46.36 32.00 -22.37
C ALA A 477 -45.72 32.89 -23.45
N ALA A 478 -44.95 32.31 -24.37
CA ALA A 478 -44.33 33.05 -25.48
C ALA A 478 -45.38 33.65 -26.44
N VAL A 479 -46.45 32.92 -26.75
CA VAL A 479 -47.57 33.42 -27.56
C VAL A 479 -48.29 34.57 -26.87
N ILE A 480 -48.57 34.46 -25.56
CA ILE A 480 -49.18 35.54 -24.77
C ILE A 480 -48.29 36.78 -24.78
N ILE A 481 -46.98 36.63 -24.59
CA ILE A 481 -46.03 37.75 -24.65
C ILE A 481 -46.02 38.39 -26.04
N ALA A 482 -46.00 37.60 -27.11
CA ALA A 482 -46.04 38.12 -28.48
C ALA A 482 -47.34 38.89 -28.76
N LEU A 483 -48.49 38.37 -28.32
CA LEU A 483 -49.77 39.06 -28.44
C LEU A 483 -49.82 40.36 -27.63
N LEU A 484 -49.24 40.38 -26.42
CA LEU A 484 -49.10 41.61 -25.63
C LEU A 484 -48.20 42.63 -26.34
N VAL A 485 -47.08 42.21 -26.92
CA VAL A 485 -46.20 43.09 -27.69
C VAL A 485 -46.93 43.66 -28.91
N VAL A 486 -47.64 42.84 -29.67
CA VAL A 486 -48.46 43.30 -30.81
C VAL A 486 -49.55 44.27 -30.33
N TYR A 487 -50.25 43.95 -29.24
CA TYR A 487 -51.24 44.83 -28.64
C TYR A 487 -50.64 46.18 -28.24
N PHE A 488 -49.47 46.21 -27.60
CA PHE A 488 -48.78 47.46 -27.23
C PHE A 488 -48.29 48.24 -28.45
N ILE A 489 -47.81 47.58 -29.51
CA ILE A 489 -47.42 48.22 -30.77
C ILE A 489 -48.64 48.85 -31.45
N LEU A 490 -49.76 48.13 -31.53
CA LEU A 490 -51.01 48.62 -32.11
C LEU A 490 -51.59 49.78 -31.29
N ARG A 491 -51.57 49.67 -29.96
CA ARG A 491 -52.02 50.75 -29.07
C ARG A 491 -51.16 52.01 -29.19
N LYS A 492 -49.83 51.85 -29.34
CA LYS A 492 -48.90 52.97 -29.59
C LYS A 492 -49.09 53.60 -30.97
N LYS A 493 -49.51 52.82 -31.98
CA LYS A 493 -49.91 53.33 -33.31
C LYS A 493 -51.28 54.02 -33.32
N SER A 494 -52.17 53.74 -32.37
CA SER A 494 -53.46 54.44 -32.22
C SER A 494 -53.40 55.70 -31.36
N ALA A 495 -52.27 55.93 -30.66
CA ALA A 495 -52.03 57.08 -29.79
C ALA A 495 -51.10 58.14 -30.41
N ASN A 496 -50.58 57.87 -31.61
CA ASN A 496 -50.00 58.83 -32.55
C ASN A 496 -50.97 59.02 -33.70
#